data_AF-A0A9W9RBU2-F1
#
_entry.id   AF-A0A9W9RBU2-F1
#
_cell.length_a   1.000
_cell.length_b   1.000
_cell.length_c   1.000
_cell.angle_alpha   90.00
_cell.angle_beta   90.00
_cell.angle_gamma   90.00
#
_symmetry.space_group_name_H-M   'P 1'
#
loop_
_entity.id
_entity.type
_entity.pdbx_description
1 polymer ?
#
loop_
_entity_poly.entity_id
_entity_poly.type
_entity_poly.pdbx_seq_one_letter_code
_entity_poly.pdbx_strand_id
1 'polypeptide(L)'
;MRLLHLRHGRVAGHSLKYHGRFFSSSRIYNDLTPFTRRLFKLPSPPSPPSQNHNDLTTFLSYAEQISLSKESTVYVGTHYEYTVLKTLRRYALSLNRIGGRDDAGIDLVGTWHLPERERERALRVLVQCKSLKTKIGPNIVRELEGTLRQAPVGWRTDQTVGVLVSPREATKGVRDALARSAYPVFWMMIERDGTLKQALWNSRAEELGIGPLGVETRYETAAEGAESDSVTKQTVLTWDGHDIPDMDQVEQGLAESEAQWVASWGIGSPQPDKDRLLEAAERVLAQNVSSQLLRGSLSDADRTRVIQALQERQQQP
;
A
#
# COMPACT_ATOMS: atom_id res chain seq x y z
N MET A 1 -25.70 -8.72 -8.24
CA MET A 1 -24.73 -8.59 -9.35
C MET A 1 -25.26 -7.50 -10.29
N ARG A 2 -24.86 -6.24 -10.09
CA ARG A 2 -25.27 -5.16 -10.99
C ARG A 2 -24.34 -5.17 -12.21
N LEU A 3 -24.90 -5.51 -13.37
CA LEU A 3 -24.29 -5.22 -14.67
C LEU A 3 -24.29 -3.71 -14.86
N LEU A 4 -23.11 -3.08 -14.81
CA LEU A 4 -22.96 -1.65 -15.09
C LEU A 4 -23.03 -1.43 -16.60
N HIS A 5 -23.97 -0.57 -17.00
CA HIS A 5 -24.16 -0.06 -18.35
C HIS A 5 -22.93 0.76 -18.80
N LEU A 6 -22.41 0.43 -19.98
CA LEU A 6 -21.47 1.25 -20.74
C LEU A 6 -22.13 2.58 -21.14
N ARG A 7 -21.75 3.68 -20.49
CA ARG A 7 -22.00 5.03 -21.04
C ARG A 7 -20.77 5.46 -21.84
N HIS A 8 -20.96 5.59 -23.15
CA HIS A 8 -19.99 6.21 -24.05
C HIS A 8 -20.03 7.73 -23.84
N GLY A 9 -19.01 8.28 -23.18
CA GLY A 9 -18.74 9.71 -23.11
C GLY A 9 -17.44 10.01 -23.84
N ARG A 10 -17.53 10.62 -25.03
CA ARG A 10 -16.38 11.28 -25.69
C ARG A 10 -16.02 12.52 -24.88
N VAL A 11 -14.82 12.57 -24.31
CA VAL A 11 -14.25 13.82 -23.78
C VAL A 11 -12.99 14.14 -24.57
N ALA A 12 -12.94 15.39 -25.04
CA ALA A 12 -11.90 15.95 -25.87
C ALA A 12 -10.55 16.09 -25.14
N GLY A 13 -9.48 15.97 -25.92
CA GLY A 13 -8.12 15.82 -25.46
C GLY A 13 -7.48 17.04 -24.81
N HIS A 14 -6.68 16.75 -23.79
CA HIS A 14 -5.46 17.50 -23.51
C HIS A 14 -4.30 16.49 -23.44
N SER A 15 -3.39 16.61 -24.40
CA SER A 15 -2.17 15.80 -24.51
C SER A 15 -1.19 16.19 -23.40
N LEU A 16 -1.21 15.43 -22.30
CA LEU A 16 -0.13 15.43 -21.32
C LEU A 16 0.90 14.40 -21.79
N LYS A 17 2.05 14.88 -22.24
CA LYS A 17 3.19 14.07 -22.68
C LYS A 17 3.73 13.28 -21.47
N TYR A 18 3.35 12.01 -21.36
CA TYR A 18 3.96 11.09 -20.40
C TYR A 18 5.39 10.79 -20.85
N HIS A 19 6.36 11.41 -20.18
CA HIS A 19 7.76 10.97 -20.28
C HIS A 19 7.89 9.65 -19.51
N GLY A 20 8.40 8.63 -20.19
CA GLY A 20 8.80 7.37 -19.58
C GLY A 20 9.72 7.65 -18.38
N ARG A 21 9.19 7.43 -17.18
CA ARG A 21 9.92 7.67 -15.94
C ARG A 21 10.98 6.59 -15.78
N PHE A 22 12.21 6.91 -16.18
CA PHE A 22 13.40 6.20 -15.74
C PHE A 22 13.55 6.40 -14.24
N PHE A 23 13.36 5.33 -13.47
CA PHE A 23 13.59 5.33 -12.03
C PHE A 23 15.09 5.46 -11.78
N SER A 24 15.53 6.69 -11.47
CA SER A 24 16.89 7.03 -11.06
C SER A 24 17.28 6.27 -9.81
N SER A 25 18.50 5.72 -9.79
CA SER A 25 19.07 4.88 -8.73
C SER A 25 19.55 5.67 -7.50
N SER A 26 18.78 6.65 -7.01
CA SER A 26 19.21 7.50 -5.90
C SER A 26 18.17 7.54 -4.77
N ARG A 27 18.55 6.89 -3.65
CA ARG A 27 17.83 6.73 -2.36
C ARG A 27 16.47 6.05 -2.49
N ILE A 28 16.51 4.72 -2.39
CA ILE A 28 15.34 3.85 -2.43
C ILE A 28 14.66 3.91 -1.06
N TYR A 29 13.39 4.36 -1.02
CA TYR A 29 12.49 4.47 0.14
C TYR A 29 12.68 5.71 1.04
N ASN A 30 11.71 6.63 1.05
CA ASN A 30 11.52 7.53 2.19
C ASN A 30 10.84 6.71 3.28
N ASP A 31 11.64 5.97 4.05
CA ASP A 31 11.10 5.20 5.16
C ASP A 31 10.46 6.17 6.16
N LEU A 32 9.15 6.07 6.35
CA LEU A 32 8.40 6.92 7.26
C LEU A 32 9.03 6.80 8.66
N THR A 33 9.37 7.95 9.27
CA THR A 33 10.03 7.97 10.57
C THR A 33 9.13 7.33 11.64
N PRO A 34 9.69 6.82 12.75
CA PRO A 34 8.88 6.28 13.85
C PRO A 34 7.81 7.26 14.33
N PHE A 35 8.13 8.56 14.37
CA PHE A 35 7.19 9.61 14.73
C PHE A 35 6.08 9.77 13.70
N THR A 36 6.42 9.86 12.40
CA THR A 36 5.43 9.91 11.31
C THR A 36 4.46 8.73 11.41
N ARG A 37 5.00 7.51 11.61
CA ARG A 37 4.19 6.29 11.76
C ARG A 37 3.26 6.37 12.96
N ARG A 38 3.74 6.81 14.12
CA ARG A 38 2.90 6.96 15.32
C ARG A 38 1.80 8.01 15.11
N LEU A 39 2.16 9.17 14.56
CA LEU A 39 1.23 10.27 14.28
C LEU A 39 0.05 9.81 13.41
N PHE A 40 0.34 9.06 12.34
CA PHE A 40 -0.65 8.51 11.41
C PHE A 40 -1.16 7.10 11.78
N LYS A 41 -0.85 6.60 12.99
CA LYS A 41 -1.26 5.28 13.50
C LYS A 41 -0.92 4.14 12.53
N LEU A 42 0.24 4.19 11.89
CA LEU A 42 0.74 3.15 10.99
C LEU A 42 1.46 2.06 11.80
N PRO A 43 1.42 0.79 11.36
CA PRO A 43 2.16 -0.26 12.03
C PRO A 43 3.67 -0.04 11.89
N SER A 44 4.43 -0.50 12.89
CA SER A 44 5.88 -0.61 12.77
C SER A 44 6.25 -1.59 11.67
N PRO A 45 7.29 -1.32 10.87
CA PRO A 45 7.73 -2.25 9.84
C PRO A 45 8.16 -3.58 10.47
N PRO A 46 7.86 -4.72 9.84
CA PRO A 46 8.31 -6.02 10.33
C PRO A 46 9.84 -6.13 10.20
N SER A 47 10.45 -7.04 10.95
CA SER A 47 11.86 -7.37 10.76
C SER A 47 12.09 -7.98 9.36
N PRO A 48 13.19 -7.64 8.67
CA PRO A 48 13.49 -8.22 7.37
C PRO A 48 13.62 -9.75 7.47
N PRO A 49 13.01 -10.51 6.54
CA PRO A 49 13.07 -11.98 6.56
C PRO A 49 14.44 -12.53 6.14
N SER A 50 15.28 -11.69 5.51
CA SER A 50 16.60 -12.05 5.00
C SER A 50 17.61 -10.96 5.39
N GLN A 51 18.82 -11.39 5.73
CA GLN A 51 19.95 -10.49 5.95
C GLN A 51 20.69 -10.15 4.64
N ASN A 52 20.40 -10.88 3.56
CA ASN A 52 21.17 -10.79 2.31
C ASN A 52 20.51 -9.89 1.25
N HIS A 53 19.19 -9.70 1.34
CA HIS A 53 18.45 -8.92 0.35
C HIS A 53 17.14 -8.38 0.94
N ASN A 54 16.74 -7.19 0.51
CA ASN A 54 15.53 -6.50 0.94
C ASN A 54 14.75 -5.86 -0.22
N ASP A 55 15.28 -5.95 -1.44
CA ASP A 55 14.64 -5.51 -2.67
C ASP A 55 15.01 -6.44 -3.85
N LEU A 56 14.45 -6.15 -5.04
CA LEU A 56 14.71 -6.96 -6.23
C LEU A 56 16.20 -6.92 -6.63
N THR A 57 16.84 -5.75 -6.52
CA THR A 57 18.22 -5.55 -6.97
C THR A 57 19.19 -6.36 -6.11
N THR A 58 19.10 -6.21 -4.80
CA THR A 58 19.90 -6.96 -3.82
C THR A 58 19.62 -8.46 -3.89
N PHE A 59 18.37 -8.86 -4.16
CA PHE A 59 18.03 -10.27 -4.36
C PHE A 59 18.71 -10.86 -5.61
N LEU A 60 18.71 -10.15 -6.73
CA LEU A 60 19.37 -10.60 -7.96
C LEU A 60 20.88 -10.76 -7.76
N SER A 61 21.54 -9.79 -7.12
CA SER A 61 22.96 -9.87 -6.77
C SER A 61 23.25 -11.04 -5.84
N TYR A 62 22.43 -11.25 -4.81
CA TYR A 62 22.54 -12.39 -3.90
C TYR A 62 22.39 -13.73 -4.64
N ALA A 63 21.35 -13.87 -5.47
CA ALA A 63 21.07 -15.08 -6.23
C ALA A 63 22.21 -15.42 -7.19
N GLU A 64 22.82 -14.43 -7.82
CA GLU A 64 24.01 -14.62 -8.66
C GLU A 64 25.22 -15.09 -7.83
N GLN A 65 25.48 -14.44 -6.69
CA GLN A 65 26.59 -14.78 -5.80
C GLN A 65 26.55 -16.23 -5.32
N ILE A 66 25.37 -16.76 -5.00
CA ILE A 66 25.20 -18.15 -4.56
C ILE A 66 24.88 -19.11 -5.72
N SER A 67 24.91 -18.64 -6.97
CA SER A 67 24.53 -19.41 -8.17
C SER A 67 23.16 -20.10 -8.05
N LEU A 68 22.17 -19.39 -7.49
CA LEU A 68 20.81 -19.89 -7.35
C LEU A 68 20.16 -20.08 -8.72
N SER A 69 19.69 -21.31 -9.00
CA SER A 69 18.99 -21.62 -10.25
C SER A 69 17.74 -20.75 -10.44
N LYS A 70 17.60 -20.16 -11.63
CA LYS A 70 16.48 -19.29 -12.01
C LYS A 70 15.16 -20.06 -12.16
N GLU A 71 15.24 -21.37 -12.30
CA GLU A 71 14.13 -22.30 -12.42
C GLU A 71 13.65 -22.80 -11.06
N SER A 72 14.43 -22.57 -9.99
CA SER A 72 14.07 -22.98 -8.63
C SER A 72 12.82 -22.24 -8.16
N THR A 73 12.00 -22.93 -7.36
CA THR A 73 10.78 -22.35 -6.76
C THR A 73 11.11 -21.15 -5.86
N VAL A 74 12.25 -21.20 -5.17
CA VAL A 74 12.75 -20.10 -4.33
C VAL A 74 13.05 -18.87 -5.18
N TYR A 75 13.80 -19.01 -6.28
CA TYR A 75 14.10 -17.89 -7.16
C TYR A 75 12.84 -17.29 -7.77
N VAL A 76 11.99 -18.15 -8.35
CA VAL A 76 10.77 -17.74 -9.03
C VAL A 76 9.79 -17.06 -8.08
N GLY A 77 9.63 -17.59 -6.85
CA GLY A 77 8.78 -17.01 -5.82
C GLY A 77 9.31 -15.66 -5.34
N THR A 78 10.55 -15.63 -4.87
CA THR A 78 11.19 -14.42 -4.30
C THR A 78 11.28 -13.29 -5.32
N HIS A 79 11.66 -13.59 -6.56
CA HIS A 79 11.64 -12.59 -7.64
C HIS A 79 10.24 -12.03 -7.84
N TYR A 80 9.22 -12.90 -7.89
CA TYR A 80 7.85 -12.47 -8.13
C TYR A 80 7.31 -11.62 -6.98
N GLU A 81 7.60 -11.97 -5.73
CA GLU A 81 7.25 -11.18 -4.55
C GLU A 81 7.85 -9.77 -4.61
N TYR A 82 9.13 -9.63 -4.98
CA TYR A 82 9.75 -8.32 -5.14
C TYR A 82 9.20 -7.53 -6.34
N THR A 83 8.87 -8.20 -7.44
CA THR A 83 8.17 -7.57 -8.58
C THR A 83 6.81 -7.01 -8.14
N VAL A 84 6.03 -7.78 -7.38
CA VAL A 84 4.73 -7.36 -6.85
C VAL A 84 4.88 -6.19 -5.87
N LEU A 85 5.82 -6.30 -4.92
CA LEU A 85 6.14 -5.22 -3.97
C LEU A 85 6.45 -3.90 -4.71
N LYS A 86 7.36 -3.94 -5.68
CA LYS A 86 7.71 -2.77 -6.50
C LYS A 86 6.52 -2.25 -7.31
N THR A 87 5.72 -3.15 -7.86
CA THR A 87 4.55 -2.80 -8.70
C THR A 87 3.49 -2.07 -7.91
N LEU A 88 3.16 -2.57 -6.71
CA LEU A 88 2.08 -2.05 -5.87
C LEU A 88 2.41 -0.69 -5.24
N ARG A 89 3.68 -0.30 -5.15
CA ARG A 89 4.07 1.08 -4.80
C ARG A 89 3.46 2.13 -5.75
N ARG A 90 3.21 1.79 -7.02
CA ARG A 90 2.56 2.70 -7.98
C ARG A 90 1.09 3.02 -7.64
N TYR A 91 0.49 2.26 -6.74
CA TYR A 91 -0.90 2.40 -6.33
C TYR A 91 -1.03 2.77 -4.84
N ALA A 92 -0.02 3.47 -4.29
CA ALA A 92 0.05 3.89 -2.88
C ALA A 92 0.06 2.74 -1.86
N LEU A 93 0.63 1.58 -2.20
CA LEU A 93 0.90 0.53 -1.22
C LEU A 93 2.36 0.61 -0.73
N SER A 94 2.53 0.70 0.59
CA SER A 94 3.83 0.53 1.25
C SER A 94 3.88 -0.85 1.86
N LEU A 95 4.65 -1.75 1.24
CA LEU A 95 4.69 -3.18 1.59
C LEU A 95 6.10 -3.62 1.96
N ASN A 96 6.18 -4.54 2.91
CA ASN A 96 7.39 -5.21 3.34
C ASN A 96 7.23 -6.70 3.07
N ARG A 97 8.26 -7.30 2.49
CA ARG A 97 8.32 -8.75 2.32
C ARG A 97 8.55 -9.41 3.68
N ILE A 98 7.73 -10.41 4.02
CA ILE A 98 7.93 -11.29 5.18
C ILE A 98 7.95 -12.77 4.80
N GLY A 99 7.71 -13.09 3.51
CA GLY A 99 7.65 -14.44 3.00
C GLY A 99 8.91 -15.27 3.31
N GLY A 100 8.71 -16.49 3.79
CA GLY A 100 9.77 -17.34 4.32
C GLY A 100 9.24 -18.60 5.00
N ARG A 101 10.09 -19.27 5.78
CA ARG A 101 9.63 -20.40 6.58
C ARG A 101 8.73 -19.86 7.70
N ASP A 102 7.57 -20.51 7.91
CA ASP A 102 6.60 -20.19 8.97
C ASP A 102 5.86 -18.84 8.85
N ASP A 103 5.71 -18.31 7.64
CA ASP A 103 5.05 -17.02 7.35
C ASP A 103 3.50 -17.05 7.36
N ALA A 104 2.89 -18.18 7.76
CA ALA A 104 1.45 -18.44 7.71
C ALA A 104 0.80 -18.17 6.33
N GLY A 105 1.58 -18.25 5.25
CA GLY A 105 1.15 -18.00 3.88
C GLY A 105 1.06 -16.52 3.51
N ILE A 106 1.66 -15.61 4.29
CA ILE A 106 1.76 -14.19 3.99
C ILE A 106 3.12 -13.89 3.37
N ASP A 107 3.13 -13.41 2.14
CA ASP A 107 4.38 -13.08 1.47
C ASP A 107 4.77 -11.62 1.72
N LEU A 108 3.81 -10.69 1.70
CA LEU A 108 4.02 -9.27 1.98
C LEU A 108 3.00 -8.72 2.99
N VAL A 109 3.41 -7.75 3.79
CA VAL A 109 2.54 -7.00 4.71
C VAL A 109 2.79 -5.51 4.62
N GLY A 110 1.76 -4.72 4.83
CA GLY A 110 1.95 -3.27 4.87
C GLY A 110 0.67 -2.48 4.90
N THR A 111 0.68 -1.30 4.29
CA THR A 111 -0.43 -0.35 4.31
C THR A 111 -0.81 0.13 2.93
N TRP A 112 -2.09 0.39 2.72
CA TRP A 112 -2.62 1.02 1.50
C TRP A 112 -3.14 2.41 1.82
N HIS A 113 -2.50 3.42 1.24
CA HIS A 113 -2.77 4.83 1.45
C HIS A 113 -3.62 5.38 0.32
N LEU A 114 -4.89 4.98 0.29
CA LEU A 114 -5.85 5.49 -0.68
C LEU A 114 -6.12 6.98 -0.44
N PRO A 115 -6.34 7.77 -1.50
CA PRO A 115 -6.68 9.20 -1.37
C PRO A 115 -7.85 9.43 -0.41
N GLU A 116 -7.82 10.56 0.29
CA GLU A 116 -8.77 10.97 1.34
C GLU A 116 -8.69 10.14 2.63
N ARG A 117 -7.94 9.03 2.63
CA ARG A 117 -7.81 8.09 3.76
C ARG A 117 -6.39 8.00 4.27
N GLU A 118 -5.41 8.45 3.50
CA GLU A 118 -3.99 8.24 3.76
C GLU A 118 -3.53 8.79 5.11
N ARG A 119 -4.21 9.82 5.63
CA ARG A 119 -3.88 10.50 6.89
C ARG A 119 -4.59 9.91 8.11
N GLU A 120 -5.73 9.24 7.95
CA GLU A 120 -6.55 8.82 9.09
C GLU A 120 -6.74 7.31 9.20
N ARG A 121 -6.80 6.61 8.06
CA ARG A 121 -7.29 5.22 7.96
C ARG A 121 -6.63 4.46 6.81
N ALA A 122 -5.30 4.52 6.70
CA ALA A 122 -4.57 3.65 5.78
C ALA A 122 -4.91 2.18 6.08
N LEU A 123 -5.37 1.45 5.05
CA LEU A 123 -5.79 0.06 5.22
C LEU A 123 -4.60 -0.81 5.56
N ARG A 124 -4.80 -1.83 6.40
CA ARG A 124 -3.81 -2.89 6.63
C ARG A 124 -3.91 -3.90 5.50
N VAL A 125 -2.78 -4.25 4.92
CA VAL A 125 -2.72 -5.15 3.76
C VAL A 125 -1.91 -6.38 4.11
N LEU A 126 -2.49 -7.55 3.86
CA LEU A 126 -1.77 -8.82 3.79
C LEU A 126 -1.81 -9.28 2.34
N VAL A 127 -0.64 -9.55 1.76
CA VAL A 127 -0.50 -9.98 0.37
C VAL A 127 0.01 -11.41 0.31
N GLN A 128 -0.67 -12.22 -0.49
CA GLN A 128 -0.22 -13.54 -0.86
C GLN A 128 0.09 -13.57 -2.37
N CYS A 129 1.31 -13.95 -2.72
CA CYS A 129 1.86 -14.02 -4.06
C CYS A 129 1.89 -15.48 -4.53
N LYS A 130 1.18 -15.80 -5.63
CA LYS A 130 1.15 -17.16 -6.19
C LYS A 130 1.62 -17.15 -7.64
N SER A 131 2.91 -17.41 -7.81
CA SER A 131 3.63 -17.41 -9.09
C SER A 131 3.53 -18.74 -9.86
N LEU A 132 2.35 -19.35 -9.91
CA LEU A 132 2.17 -20.67 -10.52
C LEU A 132 2.13 -20.62 -12.06
N LYS A 133 2.64 -21.67 -12.71
CA LYS A 133 2.51 -21.84 -14.17
C LYS A 133 1.10 -22.26 -14.58
N THR A 134 0.32 -22.88 -13.69
CA THR A 134 -1.03 -23.37 -13.96
C THR A 134 -2.11 -22.37 -13.52
N LYS A 135 -3.36 -22.61 -13.92
CA LYS A 135 -4.52 -21.85 -13.43
C LYS A 135 -4.69 -22.06 -11.93
N ILE A 136 -5.10 -20.99 -11.25
CA ILE A 136 -5.33 -21.01 -9.80
C ILE A 136 -6.80 -21.33 -9.50
N GLY A 137 -7.00 -22.29 -8.60
CA GLY A 137 -8.31 -22.73 -8.14
C GLY A 137 -8.87 -21.89 -7.00
N PRO A 138 -10.15 -22.06 -6.64
CA PRO A 138 -10.81 -21.27 -5.58
C PRO A 138 -10.30 -21.56 -4.16
N ASN A 139 -9.56 -22.65 -3.94
CA ASN A 139 -9.02 -23.03 -2.63
C ASN A 139 -8.12 -21.94 -2.04
N ILE A 140 -7.41 -21.20 -2.88
CA ILE A 140 -6.49 -20.15 -2.45
C ILE A 140 -7.17 -18.98 -1.75
N VAL A 141 -8.44 -18.71 -2.08
CA VAL A 141 -9.21 -17.65 -1.40
C VAL A 141 -9.48 -18.08 0.03
N ARG A 142 -9.82 -19.36 0.26
CA ARG A 142 -10.03 -19.92 1.60
C ARG A 142 -8.73 -19.99 2.41
N GLU A 143 -7.61 -20.25 1.74
CA GLU A 143 -6.27 -20.17 2.35
C GLU A 143 -6.02 -18.75 2.86
N LEU A 144 -6.21 -17.74 2.00
CA LEU A 144 -6.06 -16.32 2.37
C LEU A 144 -7.01 -15.90 3.50
N GLU A 145 -8.25 -16.39 3.55
CA GLU A 145 -9.15 -16.15 4.69
C GLU A 145 -8.58 -16.70 6.01
N GLY A 146 -7.94 -17.88 5.97
CA GLY A 146 -7.23 -18.46 7.11
C GLY A 146 -6.05 -17.60 7.55
N THR A 147 -5.35 -17.02 6.59
CA THR A 147 -4.25 -16.08 6.82
C THR A 147 -4.72 -14.76 7.43
N LEU A 148 -5.85 -14.20 6.98
CA LEU A 148 -6.43 -12.99 7.56
C LEU A 148 -6.82 -13.16 9.04
N ARG A 149 -7.31 -14.35 9.43
CA ARG A 149 -7.55 -14.67 10.86
C ARG A 149 -6.28 -14.65 11.69
N GLN A 150 -5.17 -15.03 11.08
CA GLN A 150 -3.86 -15.11 11.72
C GLN A 150 -3.01 -13.86 11.47
N ALA A 151 -3.62 -12.75 11.04
CA ALA A 151 -2.94 -11.50 10.79
C ALA A 151 -1.96 -11.14 11.93
N PRO A 152 -0.72 -10.71 11.62
CA PRO A 152 0.26 -10.29 12.61
C PRO A 152 -0.23 -9.12 13.47
N VAL A 153 0.40 -8.94 14.63
CA VAL A 153 0.15 -7.78 15.51
C VAL A 153 0.38 -6.49 14.72
N GLY A 154 -0.55 -5.54 14.82
CA GLY A 154 -0.54 -4.28 14.04
C GLY A 154 -1.31 -4.34 12.71
N TRP A 155 -1.54 -5.54 12.17
CA TRP A 155 -2.34 -5.78 10.97
C TRP A 155 -3.67 -6.48 11.24
N ARG A 156 -3.92 -6.95 12.46
CA ARG A 156 -5.23 -7.48 12.87
C ARG A 156 -6.16 -6.35 13.28
N THR A 157 -6.87 -5.78 12.31
CA THR A 157 -7.80 -4.65 12.50
C THR A 157 -9.10 -4.88 11.71
N ASP A 158 -10.11 -4.05 11.96
CA ASP A 158 -11.32 -3.98 11.14
C ASP A 158 -11.06 -3.34 9.76
N GLN A 159 -9.94 -2.65 9.60
CA GLN A 159 -9.48 -2.02 8.35
C GLN A 159 -8.44 -2.89 7.61
N THR A 160 -8.56 -4.21 7.69
CA THR A 160 -7.61 -5.15 7.08
C THR A 160 -8.18 -5.79 5.82
N VAL A 161 -7.37 -5.79 4.76
CA VAL A 161 -7.68 -6.43 3.47
C VAL A 161 -6.66 -7.52 3.15
N GLY A 162 -7.16 -8.61 2.55
CA GLY A 162 -6.32 -9.63 1.94
C GLY A 162 -6.19 -9.38 0.44
N VAL A 163 -4.98 -9.45 -0.10
CA VAL A 163 -4.73 -9.28 -1.53
C VAL A 163 -4.05 -10.54 -2.06
N LEU A 164 -4.69 -11.20 -3.01
CA LEU A 164 -4.09 -12.30 -3.74
C LEU A 164 -3.55 -11.82 -5.07
N VAL A 165 -2.26 -12.05 -5.30
CA VAL A 165 -1.57 -11.63 -6.51
C VAL A 165 -1.06 -12.83 -7.28
N SER A 166 -1.34 -12.87 -8.58
CA SER A 166 -0.92 -13.95 -9.47
C SER A 166 -0.65 -13.45 -10.89
N PRO A 167 0.25 -14.06 -11.67
CA PRO A 167 0.42 -13.74 -13.09
C PRO A 167 -0.70 -14.35 -13.96
N ARG A 168 -1.73 -14.94 -13.35
CA ARG A 168 -2.86 -15.58 -14.03
C ARG A 168 -4.15 -14.84 -13.75
N GLU A 169 -5.04 -14.85 -14.74
CA GLU A 169 -6.37 -14.28 -14.61
C GLU A 169 -7.19 -15.08 -13.56
N ALA A 170 -8.05 -14.38 -12.81
CA ALA A 170 -9.00 -15.04 -11.93
C ALA A 170 -9.91 -15.99 -12.74
N THR A 171 -9.96 -17.25 -12.36
CA THR A 171 -10.94 -18.19 -12.93
C THR A 171 -12.35 -17.84 -12.43
N LYS A 172 -13.40 -18.35 -13.10
CA LYS A 172 -14.78 -18.22 -12.59
C LYS A 172 -14.89 -18.71 -11.14
N GLY A 173 -14.27 -19.85 -10.82
CA GLY A 173 -14.26 -20.39 -9.46
C GLY A 173 -13.62 -19.44 -8.44
N VAL A 174 -12.50 -18.81 -8.80
CA VAL A 174 -11.84 -17.78 -7.96
C VAL A 174 -12.76 -16.58 -7.76
N ARG A 175 -13.37 -16.05 -8.84
CA ARG A 175 -14.32 -14.92 -8.74
C ARG A 175 -15.51 -15.24 -7.85
N ASP A 176 -16.08 -16.43 -8.01
CA ASP A 176 -17.19 -16.91 -7.20
C ASP A 176 -16.78 -17.10 -5.72
N ALA A 177 -15.55 -17.54 -5.44
CA ALA A 177 -15.02 -17.67 -4.09
C ALA A 177 -14.75 -16.30 -3.45
N LEU A 178 -14.13 -15.37 -4.18
CA LEU A 178 -13.91 -13.98 -3.77
C LEU A 178 -15.24 -13.33 -3.36
N ALA A 179 -16.26 -13.44 -4.21
CA ALA A 179 -17.58 -12.86 -3.97
C ALA A 179 -18.30 -13.44 -2.74
N ARG A 180 -18.03 -14.70 -2.37
CA ARG A 180 -18.63 -15.35 -1.18
C ARG A 180 -17.81 -15.14 0.10
N SER A 181 -16.59 -14.64 0.00
CA SER A 181 -15.73 -14.47 1.16
C SER A 181 -16.38 -13.54 2.17
N ALA A 182 -16.31 -13.91 3.45
CA ALA A 182 -16.75 -13.06 4.55
C ALA A 182 -15.73 -11.96 4.88
N TYR A 183 -14.53 -12.01 4.30
CA TYR A 183 -13.47 -11.05 4.54
C TYR A 183 -13.31 -10.07 3.37
N PRO A 184 -12.78 -8.85 3.62
CA PRO A 184 -12.36 -7.92 2.57
C PRO A 184 -11.20 -8.52 1.74
N VAL A 185 -11.49 -8.95 0.51
CA VAL A 185 -10.50 -9.64 -0.32
C VAL A 185 -10.40 -9.05 -1.72
N PHE A 186 -9.17 -9.00 -2.21
CA PHE A 186 -8.80 -8.55 -3.55
C PHE A 186 -8.11 -9.66 -4.32
N TRP A 187 -8.31 -9.63 -5.63
CA TRP A 187 -7.52 -10.37 -6.61
C TRP A 187 -6.83 -9.39 -7.54
N MET A 188 -5.53 -9.54 -7.76
CA MET A 188 -4.78 -8.76 -8.74
C MET A 188 -4.00 -9.69 -9.67
N MET A 189 -4.21 -9.52 -10.98
CA MET A 189 -3.36 -10.15 -11.99
C MET A 189 -2.19 -9.22 -12.29
N ILE A 190 -1.02 -9.53 -11.72
CA ILE A 190 0.23 -8.82 -12.01
C ILE A 190 1.16 -9.80 -12.72
N GLU A 191 1.52 -9.47 -13.96
CA GLU A 191 2.46 -10.24 -14.76
C GLU A 191 3.87 -10.20 -14.16
N ARG A 192 4.75 -11.10 -14.63
CA ARG A 192 6.11 -11.26 -14.08
C ARG A 192 7.01 -10.06 -14.34
N ASP A 193 6.64 -9.19 -15.28
CA ASP A 193 7.28 -7.92 -15.57
C ASP A 193 6.75 -6.76 -14.68
N GLY A 194 5.72 -7.03 -13.85
CA GLY A 194 5.06 -6.04 -13.01
C GLY A 194 3.87 -5.35 -13.66
N THR A 195 3.41 -5.78 -14.84
CA THR A 195 2.25 -5.19 -15.50
C THR A 195 0.95 -5.65 -14.83
N LEU A 196 0.14 -4.71 -14.33
CA LEU A 196 -1.21 -4.99 -13.84
C LEU A 196 -2.16 -5.20 -15.02
N LYS A 197 -2.90 -6.31 -15.02
CA LYS A 197 -3.85 -6.71 -16.08
C LYS A 197 -5.28 -6.89 -15.61
N GLN A 198 -5.50 -7.09 -14.31
CA GLN A 198 -6.82 -7.27 -13.72
C GLN A 198 -6.75 -6.91 -12.24
N ALA A 199 -7.78 -6.25 -11.73
CA ALA A 199 -8.02 -6.10 -10.31
C ALA A 199 -9.51 -6.34 -10.04
N LEU A 200 -9.80 -7.12 -9.01
CA LEU A 200 -11.16 -7.47 -8.57
C LEU A 200 -11.20 -7.43 -7.05
N TRP A 201 -12.35 -7.13 -6.48
CA TRP A 201 -12.59 -7.20 -5.04
C TRP A 201 -14.05 -7.58 -4.76
N ASN A 202 -14.34 -7.97 -3.53
CA ASN A 202 -15.70 -8.31 -3.10
C ASN A 202 -16.39 -7.13 -2.37
N SER A 203 -17.69 -7.30 -2.10
CA SER A 203 -18.49 -6.28 -1.39
C SER A 203 -17.97 -5.98 0.02
N ARG A 204 -17.32 -6.95 0.68
CA ARG A 204 -16.71 -6.74 2.01
C ARG A 204 -15.55 -5.74 1.95
N ALA A 205 -14.83 -5.70 0.83
CA ALA A 205 -13.84 -4.66 0.61
C ALA A 205 -14.52 -3.30 0.43
N GLU A 206 -15.61 -3.21 -0.34
CA GLU A 206 -16.39 -1.98 -0.55
C GLU A 206 -16.92 -1.39 0.77
N GLU A 207 -17.32 -2.24 1.73
CA GLU A 207 -17.74 -1.85 3.08
C GLU A 207 -16.66 -1.10 3.88
N LEU A 208 -15.38 -1.22 3.52
CA LEU A 208 -14.28 -0.41 4.10
C LEU A 208 -14.21 1.02 3.54
N GLY A 209 -15.13 1.36 2.63
CA GLY A 209 -15.23 2.69 2.02
C GLY A 209 -14.26 2.90 0.86
N ILE A 210 -13.85 1.84 0.18
CA ILE A 210 -13.10 1.89 -1.08
C ILE A 210 -14.01 2.10 -2.30
N GLY A 211 -15.27 2.52 -2.12
CA GLY A 211 -16.23 2.72 -3.22
C GLY A 211 -15.71 3.55 -4.40
N PRO A 212 -14.91 4.61 -4.18
CA PRO A 212 -14.21 5.35 -5.23
C PRO A 212 -13.19 4.56 -6.06
N LEU A 213 -12.69 3.43 -5.56
CA LEU A 213 -11.69 2.62 -6.25
C LEU A 213 -12.27 2.05 -7.55
N GLY A 214 -11.60 2.35 -8.65
CA GLY A 214 -11.97 1.93 -10.00
C GLY A 214 -10.88 1.13 -10.69
N VAL A 215 -11.26 0.48 -11.79
CA VAL A 215 -10.32 -0.16 -12.73
C VAL A 215 -10.59 0.41 -14.11
N GLU A 216 -9.55 0.98 -14.72
CA GLU A 216 -9.63 1.55 -16.06
C GLU A 216 -8.66 0.87 -17.02
N THR A 217 -9.04 0.87 -18.30
CA THR A 217 -8.16 0.47 -19.38
C THR A 217 -7.64 1.72 -20.09
N ARG A 218 -6.32 1.83 -20.19
CA ARG A 218 -5.63 2.84 -20.98
C ARG A 218 -4.97 2.21 -22.20
N TYR A 219 -4.92 2.98 -23.27
CA TYR A 219 -4.28 2.61 -24.52
C TYR A 219 -3.10 3.54 -24.71
N GLU A 220 -1.89 3.00 -24.60
CA GLU A 220 -0.69 3.76 -24.94
C GLU A 220 -0.43 3.56 -26.44
N THR A 221 -0.35 4.67 -27.17
CA THR A 221 0.06 4.63 -28.58
C THR A 221 1.58 4.69 -28.58
N ALA A 222 2.23 3.74 -29.25
CA ALA A 222 3.69 3.74 -29.37
C ALA A 222 4.15 5.09 -29.92
N ALA A 223 5.24 5.62 -29.37
CA ALA A 223 5.84 6.87 -29.86
C ALA A 223 6.14 6.75 -31.36
N GLU A 224 5.94 7.86 -32.09
CA GLU A 224 6.20 7.97 -33.52
C GLU A 224 7.62 7.45 -33.83
N GLY A 225 7.72 6.29 -34.51
CA GLY A 225 9.00 5.71 -34.95
C GLY A 225 9.25 4.23 -34.60
N ALA A 226 8.36 3.54 -33.89
CA ALA A 226 8.47 2.09 -33.71
C ALA A 226 7.71 1.34 -34.82
N GLU A 227 8.41 0.51 -35.61
CA GLU A 227 7.81 -0.45 -36.56
C GLU A 227 7.08 -1.57 -35.79
N SER A 228 5.93 -1.26 -35.21
CA SER A 228 4.88 -2.18 -34.77
C SER A 228 3.74 -1.36 -34.19
N ASP A 229 2.58 -1.34 -34.86
CA ASP A 229 1.30 -0.77 -34.39
C ASP A 229 0.72 -1.54 -33.17
N SER A 230 1.55 -1.97 -32.22
CA SER A 230 1.07 -2.63 -31.02
C SER A 230 0.58 -1.59 -30.02
N VAL A 231 -0.71 -1.27 -30.07
CA VAL A 231 -1.40 -0.52 -29.01
C VAL A 231 -1.31 -1.35 -27.73
N THR A 232 -0.54 -0.89 -26.75
CA THR A 232 -0.41 -1.59 -25.46
C THR A 232 -1.60 -1.24 -24.57
N LYS A 233 -2.46 -2.23 -24.35
CA LYS A 233 -3.57 -2.14 -23.40
C LYS A 233 -3.03 -2.27 -21.97
N GLN A 234 -3.12 -1.19 -21.18
CA GLN A 234 -2.72 -1.16 -19.78
C GLN A 234 -3.95 -1.09 -18.88
N THR A 235 -3.98 -1.92 -17.83
CA THR A 235 -5.00 -1.82 -16.78
C THR A 235 -4.42 -1.05 -15.61
N VAL A 236 -5.16 -0.07 -15.10
CA VAL A 236 -4.74 0.80 -14.00
C VAL A 236 -5.84 0.88 -12.93
N LEU A 237 -5.42 1.04 -11.68
CA LEU A 237 -6.33 1.40 -10.58
C LEU A 237 -6.51 2.92 -10.55
N THR A 238 -7.75 3.34 -10.31
CA THR A 238 -8.12 4.76 -10.19
C THR A 238 -8.88 5.02 -8.89
N TRP A 239 -8.90 6.28 -8.44
CA TRP A 239 -9.71 6.73 -7.31
C TRP A 239 -10.64 7.85 -7.78
N ASP A 240 -11.95 7.61 -7.76
CA ASP A 240 -12.97 8.49 -8.35
C ASP A 240 -12.64 8.90 -9.79
N GLY A 241 -12.14 7.95 -10.58
CA GLY A 241 -11.74 8.16 -11.98
C GLY A 241 -10.41 8.92 -12.16
N HIS A 242 -9.71 9.25 -11.07
CA HIS A 242 -8.40 9.91 -11.12
C HIS A 242 -7.27 8.92 -10.84
N ASP A 243 -6.05 9.31 -11.24
CA ASP A 243 -4.85 8.55 -10.90
C ASP A 243 -4.64 8.49 -9.39
N ILE A 244 -4.40 7.27 -8.89
CA ILE A 244 -3.91 7.09 -7.52
C ILE A 244 -2.45 7.59 -7.50
N PRO A 245 -2.06 8.44 -6.54
CA PRO A 245 -0.66 8.84 -6.39
C PRO A 245 0.22 7.61 -6.12
N ASP A 246 1.46 7.63 -6.59
CA ASP A 246 2.43 6.62 -6.18
C ASP A 246 2.80 6.82 -4.70
N MET A 247 3.39 5.77 -4.11
CA MET A 247 3.74 5.78 -2.69
C MET A 247 4.80 6.86 -2.35
N ASP A 248 5.63 7.28 -3.30
CA ASP A 248 6.65 8.31 -3.06
C ASP A 248 5.97 9.68 -2.84
N GLN A 249 4.96 10.01 -3.67
CA GLN A 249 4.13 11.20 -3.49
C GLN A 249 3.33 11.15 -2.18
N VAL A 250 2.83 9.98 -1.79
CA VAL A 250 2.15 9.80 -0.50
C VAL A 250 3.11 10.01 0.67
N GLU A 251 4.29 9.40 0.63
CA GLU A 251 5.33 9.56 1.67
C GLU A 251 5.69 11.04 1.84
N GLN A 252 5.84 11.78 0.74
CA GLN A 252 6.04 13.22 0.77
C GLN A 252 4.87 13.97 1.43
N GLY A 253 3.62 13.68 1.03
CA GLY A 253 2.43 14.32 1.60
C GLY A 253 2.26 14.06 3.10
N LEU A 254 2.65 12.87 3.57
CA LEU A 254 2.68 12.54 5.01
C LEU A 254 3.76 13.33 5.74
N ALA A 255 4.95 13.48 5.16
CA ALA A 255 6.03 14.27 5.75
C ALA A 255 5.67 15.76 5.84
N GLU A 256 5.02 16.32 4.81
CA GLU A 256 4.52 17.70 4.81
C GLU A 256 3.43 17.88 5.88
N SER A 257 2.52 16.92 6.00
CA SER A 257 1.46 16.93 7.02
C SER A 257 2.05 16.83 8.43
N GLU A 258 3.12 16.04 8.63
CA GLU A 258 3.87 16.00 9.89
C GLU A 258 4.48 17.37 10.22
N ALA A 259 5.16 18.00 9.25
CA ALA A 259 5.79 19.29 9.46
C ALA A 259 4.76 20.37 9.84
N GLN A 260 3.62 20.39 9.16
CA GLN A 260 2.48 21.26 9.49
C GLN A 260 1.93 20.98 10.89
N TRP A 261 1.81 19.70 11.25
CA TRP A 261 1.37 19.30 12.58
C TRP A 261 2.28 19.85 13.66
N VAL A 262 3.60 19.67 13.53
CA VAL A 262 4.58 20.17 14.51
C VAL A 262 4.54 21.70 14.58
N ALA A 263 4.52 22.38 13.43
CA ALA A 263 4.45 23.83 13.37
C ALA A 263 3.19 24.40 14.05
N SER A 264 2.07 23.69 14.01
CA SER A 264 0.80 24.12 14.63
C SER A 264 0.88 24.27 16.15
N TRP A 265 1.88 23.65 16.79
CA TRP A 265 2.11 23.70 18.23
C TRP A 265 3.09 24.78 18.67
N GLY A 266 3.76 25.46 17.72
CA GLY A 266 4.74 26.51 18.05
C GLY A 266 6.00 26.00 18.77
N ILE A 267 6.26 24.68 18.72
CA ILE A 267 7.45 24.05 19.30
C ILE A 267 8.52 23.89 18.21
N GLY A 268 9.79 23.97 18.61
CA GLY A 268 10.93 23.70 17.72
C GLY A 268 10.93 22.27 17.15
N SER A 269 11.74 22.06 16.12
CA SER A 269 11.85 20.79 15.39
C SER A 269 12.65 19.63 16.03
N PRO A 270 13.27 19.67 17.24
CA PRO A 270 13.99 18.51 17.76
C PRO A 270 13.09 17.28 17.93
N GLN A 271 13.60 16.10 17.54
CA GLN A 271 12.86 14.82 17.63
C GLN A 271 12.31 14.51 19.04
N PRO A 272 13.08 14.68 20.14
CA PRO A 272 12.58 14.41 21.49
C PRO A 272 11.39 15.29 21.88
N ASP A 273 11.34 16.52 21.38
CA ASP A 273 10.25 17.46 21.69
C ASP A 273 8.96 17.07 20.95
N LYS A 274 9.08 16.62 19.69
CA LYS A 274 7.94 16.10 18.92
C LYS A 274 7.31 14.88 19.58
N ASP A 275 8.12 13.91 20.02
CA ASP A 275 7.63 12.70 20.66
C ASP A 275 6.91 12.99 21.99
N ARG A 276 7.48 13.86 22.84
CA ARG A 276 6.85 14.29 24.10
C ARG A 276 5.56 15.07 23.87
N LEU A 277 5.52 15.90 22.84
CA LEU A 277 4.33 16.64 22.46
C LEU A 277 3.21 15.69 22.02
N LEU A 278 3.52 14.70 21.19
CA LEU A 278 2.53 13.71 20.76
C LEU A 278 2.01 12.88 21.95
N GLU A 279 2.88 12.47 22.88
CA GLU A 279 2.45 11.84 24.14
C GLU A 279 1.52 12.73 24.97
N ALA A 280 1.85 14.01 25.13
CA ALA A 280 1.02 14.95 25.85
C ALA A 280 -0.35 15.11 25.16
N ALA A 281 -0.37 15.23 23.83
CA ALA A 281 -1.58 15.31 23.03
C ALA A 281 -2.45 14.06 23.18
N GLU A 282 -1.88 12.86 23.03
CA GLU A 282 -2.58 11.57 23.20
C GLU A 282 -3.15 11.37 24.60
N ARG A 283 -2.51 11.95 25.64
CA ARG A 283 -2.97 11.87 27.03
C ARG A 283 -4.12 12.84 27.33
N VAL A 284 -4.00 14.08 26.88
CA VAL A 284 -4.93 15.17 27.24
C VAL A 284 -6.19 15.12 26.39
N LEU A 285 -6.05 14.76 25.13
CA LEU A 285 -7.14 14.67 24.18
C LEU A 285 -7.55 13.19 24.12
N ALA A 286 -8.79 12.86 24.47
CA ALA A 286 -9.29 11.49 24.43
C ALA A 286 -9.42 10.96 22.98
N GLN A 287 -9.85 9.71 22.82
CA GLN A 287 -9.95 8.97 21.54
C GLN A 287 -10.42 9.86 20.37
N ASN A 288 -9.63 9.90 19.28
CA ASN A 288 -9.75 10.70 18.04
C ASN A 288 -8.76 11.87 17.86
N VAL A 289 -7.73 11.95 18.70
CA VAL A 289 -6.63 12.94 18.65
C VAL A 289 -6.04 13.12 17.25
N SER A 290 -5.52 12.06 16.62
CA SER A 290 -4.90 12.17 15.28
C SER A 290 -5.87 12.71 14.22
N SER A 291 -7.14 12.31 14.21
CA SER A 291 -8.13 12.81 13.24
C SER A 291 -8.55 14.26 13.49
N GLN A 292 -8.65 14.70 14.75
CA GLN A 292 -8.96 16.10 15.08
C GLN A 292 -7.77 17.03 14.79
N LEU A 293 -6.54 16.53 15.05
CA LEU A 293 -5.28 17.21 14.75
C LEU A 293 -5.04 17.37 13.26
N LEU A 294 -5.23 16.30 12.48
CA LEU A 294 -4.96 16.30 11.04
C LEU A 294 -5.98 17.13 10.24
N ARG A 295 -7.17 17.37 10.81
CA ARG A 295 -8.18 18.29 10.27
C ARG A 295 -7.99 19.74 10.74
N GLY A 296 -6.97 20.03 11.55
CA GLY A 296 -6.71 21.37 12.08
C GLY A 296 -7.81 21.90 13.00
N SER A 297 -8.66 21.03 13.56
CA SER A 297 -9.90 21.41 14.24
C SER A 297 -9.75 21.55 15.76
N LEU A 298 -8.54 21.73 16.29
CA LEU A 298 -8.35 21.91 17.73
C LEU A 298 -8.71 23.30 18.19
N SER A 299 -9.48 23.35 19.28
CA SER A 299 -9.74 24.60 19.98
C SER A 299 -8.45 25.13 20.64
N ASP A 300 -8.36 26.45 20.80
CA ASP A 300 -7.24 27.06 21.51
C ASP A 300 -7.14 26.54 22.95
N ALA A 301 -8.28 26.25 23.59
CA ALA A 301 -8.33 25.63 24.91
C ALA A 301 -7.65 24.25 24.94
N ASP A 302 -7.89 23.41 23.93
CA ASP A 302 -7.23 22.11 23.79
C ASP A 302 -5.73 22.26 23.61
N ARG A 303 -5.31 23.24 22.79
CA ARG A 303 -3.90 23.54 22.58
C ARG A 303 -3.22 23.95 23.88
N THR A 304 -3.82 24.89 24.61
CA THR A 304 -3.30 25.35 25.91
C THR A 304 -3.17 24.20 26.90
N ARG A 305 -4.18 23.31 27.00
CA ARG A 305 -4.13 22.15 27.90
C ARG A 305 -2.97 21.20 27.58
N VAL A 306 -2.71 20.93 26.29
CA VAL A 306 -1.61 20.05 25.86
C VAL A 306 -0.25 20.70 26.13
N ILE A 307 -0.10 21.99 25.83
CA ILE A 307 1.16 22.72 26.09
C ILE A 307 1.45 22.79 27.60
N GLN A 308 0.44 23.06 28.42
CA GLN A 308 0.58 23.04 29.88
C GLN A 308 1.04 21.66 30.38
N ALA A 309 0.38 20.59 29.91
CA ALA A 309 0.74 19.21 30.22
C ALA A 309 2.17 18.85 29.81
N LEU A 310 2.69 19.42 28.73
CA LEU A 310 4.06 19.23 28.27
C LEU A 310 5.07 19.94 29.20
N GLN A 311 4.76 21.18 29.60
CA GLN A 311 5.61 22.01 30.48
C GLN A 311 5.70 21.44 31.90
N GLU A 312 4.61 20.97 32.49
CA GLU A 312 4.58 20.31 33.81
C GLU A 312 5.55 19.13 33.88
N ARG A 313 5.72 18.42 32.76
CA ARG A 313 6.60 17.25 32.64
C ARG A 313 8.06 17.61 32.35
N GLN A 314 8.35 18.84 31.94
CA GLN A 314 9.72 19.36 31.86
C GLN A 314 10.23 19.81 33.24
N GLN A 315 9.33 20.06 34.19
CA GLN A 315 9.64 20.52 35.55
C GLN A 315 9.70 19.38 36.59
N GLN A 316 9.32 18.15 36.22
CA GLN A 316 9.51 16.98 37.07
C GLN A 316 10.92 16.40 36.85
N PRO A 317 11.75 16.29 37.90
CA PRO A 317 13.15 15.88 37.80
C PRO A 317 13.36 14.44 37.34
#